data_AF-A0A851VUZ2-F1
#
_entry.id   AF-A0A851VUZ2-F1
#
_cell.length_a   1.000
_cell.length_b   1.000
_cell.length_c   1.000
_cell.angle_alpha   90.00
_cell.angle_beta   90.00
_cell.angle_gamma   90.00
#
_symmetry.space_group_name_H-M   'P 1'
#
loop_
_entity.id
_entity.type
_entity.pdbx_description
1 polymer ?
#
loop_
_entity_poly.entity_id
_entity_poly.type
_entity_poly.pdbx_seq_one_letter_code
_entity_poly.pdbx_strand_id
1 'polypeptide(L)'
;GVTVCQLSLVSAGPAAPGDALLLTRLERGAEPLSVRIDTGRGQAPLSGILREFEQIQREQREANACSERRQWWERRARLDLRMQSLIQSLDSEVLGCWRGLLLPRDPGNPPLEEQELSLLLQELQECGWDSP
;
A
#
# COMPACT_ATOMS: atom_id res chain seq x y z
N GLY A 1 -12.96 4.87 17.34
CA GLY A 1 -12.58 6.27 16.99
C GLY A 1 -12.31 6.38 15.50
N VAL A 2 -12.06 7.59 14.98
CA VAL A 2 -11.62 7.80 13.59
C VAL A 2 -10.09 7.71 13.54
N THR A 3 -9.56 7.01 12.54
CA THR A 3 -8.13 6.96 12.20
C THR A 3 -7.93 7.65 10.86
N VAL A 4 -6.90 8.48 10.73
CA VAL A 4 -6.51 9.09 9.45
C VAL A 4 -5.22 8.45 8.98
N CYS A 5 -5.25 7.87 7.78
CA CYS A 5 -4.06 7.33 7.12
C CYS A 5 -3.71 8.23 5.93
N GLN A 6 -2.54 8.87 5.99
CA GLN A 6 -1.97 9.64 4.90
C GLN A 6 -0.95 8.77 4.17
N LEU A 7 -1.09 8.66 2.85
CA LEU A 7 -0.14 7.99 1.96
C LEU A 7 0.47 9.04 1.03
N SER A 8 1.80 9.16 1.05
CA SER A 8 2.53 10.16 0.25
C SER A 8 3.64 9.49 -0.56
N LEU A 9 3.74 9.80 -1.84
CA LEU A 9 4.86 9.37 -2.68
C LEU A 9 6.07 10.27 -2.39
N VAL A 10 7.20 9.64 -2.07
CA VAL A 10 8.49 10.31 -1.87
C VAL A 10 9.40 9.89 -3.01
N SER A 11 9.63 10.79 -3.96
CA SER A 11 10.64 10.59 -4.98
C SER A 11 12.03 10.81 -4.38
N ALA A 12 12.89 9.81 -4.51
CA ALA A 12 14.30 10.00 -4.21
C ALA A 12 14.89 10.97 -5.25
N GLY A 13 15.68 11.95 -4.79
CA GLY A 13 16.34 12.90 -5.69
C GLY A 13 17.24 12.19 -6.73
N PRO A 14 17.83 12.93 -7.67
CA PRO A 14 18.57 12.36 -8.81
C PRO A 14 19.74 11.41 -8.45
N ALA A 15 20.16 11.36 -7.18
CA ALA A 15 21.26 10.53 -6.69
C ALA A 15 20.82 9.22 -6.00
N ALA A 16 19.53 8.95 -5.82
CA ALA A 16 19.06 7.76 -5.11
C ALA A 16 18.01 6.98 -5.94
N PRO A 17 18.19 5.66 -6.13
CA PRO A 17 17.28 4.86 -6.92
C PRO A 17 16.01 4.51 -6.12
N GLY A 18 14.85 4.79 -6.72
CA GLY A 18 13.57 4.23 -6.31
C GLY A 18 12.64 5.22 -5.61
N ASP A 19 11.35 5.08 -5.92
CA ASP A 19 10.28 5.76 -5.20
C ASP A 19 10.06 5.09 -3.83
N ALA A 20 9.70 5.87 -2.81
CA ALA A 20 9.25 5.36 -1.53
C ALA A 20 7.82 5.84 -1.23
N LEU A 21 7.07 5.02 -0.49
CA LEU A 21 5.75 5.37 0.00
C LEU A 21 5.86 5.70 1.49
N LEU A 22 5.54 6.93 1.88
CA LEU A 22 5.41 7.33 3.27
C LEU A 22 3.96 7.11 3.71
N LEU A 23 3.76 6.23 4.69
CA LEU A 23 2.47 5.99 5.32
C LEU A 23 2.48 6.53 6.74
N THR A 24 1.59 7.47 7.01
CA THR A 24 1.43 8.11 8.32
C THR A 24 0.03 7.84 8.85
N ARG A 25 -0.05 7.23 10.04
CA ARG A 25 -1.28 6.97 10.77
C ARG A 25 -1.43 7.98 11.91
N LEU A 26 -2.60 8.60 11.98
CA LEU A 26 -2.96 9.62 12.96
C LEU A 26 -4.23 9.19 13.69
N GLU A 27 -4.15 9.16 15.02
CA GLU A 27 -5.27 8.88 15.91
C GLU A 27 -5.37 9.98 16.97
N ARG A 28 -6.60 10.31 17.37
CA ARG A 28 -6.83 11.34 18.39
C ARG A 28 -6.25 10.87 19.73
N GLY A 29 -5.28 11.62 20.26
CA GLY A 29 -4.67 11.37 21.56
C GLY A 29 -3.54 10.33 21.56
N ALA A 30 -3.06 9.92 20.38
CA ALA A 30 -1.90 9.06 20.22
C ALA A 30 -0.80 9.79 19.43
N GLU A 31 0.45 9.37 19.62
CA GLU A 31 1.58 9.85 18.82
C GLU A 31 1.44 9.40 17.35
N PRO A 32 1.77 10.26 16.37
CA PRO A 32 1.78 9.88 14.95
C PRO A 32 2.73 8.71 14.68
N LEU A 33 2.25 7.69 13.97
CA LEU A 33 3.07 6.59 13.50
C LEU A 33 3.37 6.78 12.02
N SER A 34 4.65 6.91 11.64
CA SER A 34 5.07 7.07 10.24
C SER A 34 6.05 5.99 9.84
N VAL A 35 5.82 5.38 8.67
CA VAL A 35 6.70 4.36 8.10
C VAL A 35 7.06 4.71 6.66
N ARG A 36 8.33 4.50 6.31
CA ARG A 36 8.82 4.62 4.94
C ARG A 36 8.90 3.23 4.33
N ILE A 37 8.17 3.03 3.23
CA ILE A 37 8.12 1.78 2.50
C ILE A 37 8.91 1.96 1.21
N ASP A 38 10.07 1.31 1.10
CA ASP A 38 10.88 1.37 -0.11
C ASP A 38 10.26 0.50 -1.21
N THR A 39 9.79 1.14 -2.29
CA THR A 39 9.04 0.45 -3.35
C THR A 39 9.91 0.00 -4.53
N GLY A 40 11.21 0.30 -4.49
CA GLY A 40 12.16 -0.04 -5.56
C GLY A 40 12.66 -1.50 -5.53
N ARG A 41 12.34 -2.29 -4.50
CA ARG A 41 12.83 -3.67 -4.32
C ARG A 41 11.82 -4.75 -4.74
N GLY A 42 10.56 -4.38 -5.00
CA GLY A 42 9.50 -5.30 -5.41
C GLY A 42 9.51 -5.61 -6.92
N GLN A 43 8.71 -6.59 -7.35
CA GLN A 43 8.61 -6.95 -8.78
C GLN A 43 7.96 -5.84 -9.64
N ALA A 44 7.16 -4.97 -9.01
CA ALA A 44 6.51 -3.83 -9.66
C ALA A 44 6.83 -2.54 -8.89
N PRO A 45 7.62 -1.60 -9.44
CA PRO A 45 7.84 -0.32 -8.79
C PRO A 45 6.53 0.47 -8.69
N LEU A 46 6.35 1.24 -7.61
CA LEU A 46 5.12 2.01 -7.38
C LEU A 46 4.79 2.96 -8.53
N SER A 47 5.80 3.59 -9.15
CA SER A 47 5.59 4.42 -10.35
C SER A 47 5.03 3.62 -11.54
N GLY A 48 5.38 2.34 -11.69
CA GLY A 48 4.79 1.46 -12.69
C GLY A 48 3.30 1.21 -12.43
N ILE A 49 2.96 0.92 -11.17
CA ILE A 49 1.56 0.74 -10.72
C ILE A 49 0.74 2.01 -10.96
N LEU A 50 1.27 3.18 -10.61
CA LEU A 50 0.57 4.46 -10.82
C LEU A 50 0.35 4.78 -12.31
N ARG A 51 1.32 4.47 -13.18
CA ARG A 51 1.15 4.62 -14.64
C ARG A 51 0.06 3.70 -15.20
N GLU A 52 0.00 2.45 -14.74
CA GLU A 52 -1.06 1.52 -15.16
C GLU A 52 -2.44 2.00 -14.68
N PHE A 53 -2.53 2.54 -13.46
CA PHE A 53 -3.77 3.15 -12.98
C PHE A 53 -4.22 4.31 -13.87
N GLU A 54 -3.32 5.22 -14.23
CA GLU A 54 -3.62 6.32 -15.16
C GLU A 54 -4.07 5.82 -16.53
N GLN A 55 -3.46 4.74 -17.03
CA GLN A 55 -3.84 4.13 -18.29
C GLN A 55 -5.24 3.50 -18.21
N ILE A 56 -5.57 2.77 -17.15
CA ILE A 56 -6.92 2.23 -16.93
C ILE A 56 -7.94 3.36 -16.88
N GLN A 57 -7.65 4.45 -16.15
CA GLN A 57 -8.54 5.61 -16.06
C GLN A 57 -8.79 6.27 -17.42
N ARG A 58 -7.76 6.37 -18.26
CA ARG A 58 -7.89 6.88 -19.64
C ARG A 58 -8.75 5.95 -20.50
N GLU A 59 -8.41 4.66 -20.55
CA GLU A 59 -9.15 3.68 -21.35
C GLU A 59 -10.61 3.51 -20.88
N GLN A 60 -10.88 3.69 -19.58
CA GLN A 60 -12.25 3.70 -19.04
C GLN A 60 -13.07 4.87 -19.59
N ARG A 61 -12.48 6.07 -19.74
CA ARG A 61 -13.17 7.21 -20.37
C ARG A 61 -13.50 6.92 -21.83
N GLU A 62 -12.57 6.30 -22.56
CA GLU A 62 -12.77 5.90 -23.95
C GLU A 62 -13.84 4.81 -24.09
N ALA A 63 -13.85 3.83 -23.19
CA ALA A 63 -14.86 2.78 -23.15
C ALA A 63 -16.26 3.36 -22.88
N ASN A 64 -16.39 4.37 -22.02
CA ASN A 64 -17.67 5.04 -21.75
C ASN A 64 -18.24 5.78 -22.97
N ALA A 65 -17.40 6.16 -23.94
CA ALA A 65 -17.85 6.77 -25.20
C ALA A 65 -18.23 5.72 -26.28
N CYS A 66 -18.06 4.42 -26.01
CA CYS A 66 -18.38 3.35 -26.95
C CYS A 66 -19.90 3.09 -26.97
N SER A 67 -20.51 3.19 -28.15
CA SER A 67 -21.94 2.95 -28.36
C SER A 67 -22.27 1.50 -28.73
N GLU A 68 -21.29 0.74 -29.21
CA GLU A 68 -21.49 -0.67 -29.56
C GLU A 68 -21.43 -1.53 -28.29
N ARG A 69 -22.53 -2.23 -28.01
CA ARG A 69 -22.76 -2.92 -26.74
C ARG A 69 -21.73 -4.02 -26.47
N ARG A 70 -21.38 -4.84 -27.47
CA ARG A 70 -20.47 -5.98 -27.27
C ARG A 70 -19.06 -5.50 -26.93
N GLN A 71 -18.53 -4.59 -27.73
CA GLN A 71 -17.23 -3.93 -27.55
C GLN A 71 -17.19 -3.16 -26.23
N TRP A 72 -18.28 -2.49 -25.85
CA TRP A 72 -18.37 -1.84 -24.55
C TRP A 72 -18.20 -2.84 -23.39
N TRP A 73 -18.92 -3.97 -23.44
CA TRP A 73 -18.81 -5.03 -22.43
C TRP A 73 -17.42 -5.66 -22.39
N GLU A 74 -16.86 -6.02 -23.55
CA GLU A 74 -15.52 -6.62 -23.66
C GLU A 74 -14.44 -5.68 -23.12
N ARG A 75 -14.50 -4.38 -23.46
CA ARG A 75 -13.56 -3.37 -22.96
C ARG A 75 -13.66 -3.21 -21.44
N ARG A 76 -14.87 -3.10 -20.89
CA ARG A 76 -15.07 -2.96 -19.44
C ARG A 76 -14.63 -4.19 -18.66
N ALA A 77 -14.93 -5.38 -19.15
CA ALA A 77 -14.49 -6.63 -18.52
C ALA A 77 -12.95 -6.70 -18.46
N ARG A 78 -12.26 -6.31 -19.54
CA ARG A 78 -10.80 -6.24 -19.55
C ARG A 78 -10.25 -5.19 -18.57
N LEU A 79 -10.88 -4.03 -18.48
CA LEU A 79 -10.47 -2.97 -17.54
C LEU A 79 -10.67 -3.40 -16.08
N ASP A 80 -11.75 -4.12 -15.79
CA ASP A 80 -12.05 -4.65 -14.46
C ASP A 80 -10.97 -5.64 -14.00
N LEU A 81 -10.59 -6.60 -14.87
CA LEU A 81 -9.50 -7.54 -14.59
C LEU A 81 -8.16 -6.84 -14.35
N ARG A 82 -7.84 -5.81 -15.13
CA ARG A 82 -6.61 -5.02 -14.96
C ARG A 82 -6.63 -4.25 -13.64
N MET A 83 -7.75 -3.64 -13.28
CA MET A 83 -7.91 -2.95 -11.99
C MET A 83 -7.78 -3.92 -10.82
N GLN A 84 -8.36 -5.12 -10.93
CA GLN A 84 -8.21 -6.17 -9.91
C GLN A 84 -6.74 -6.56 -9.73
N SER A 85 -6.02 -6.84 -10.82
CA SER A 85 -4.58 -7.15 -10.77
C SER A 85 -3.77 -6.00 -10.18
N LEU A 86 -4.10 -4.76 -10.52
CA LEU A 86 -3.43 -3.57 -10.02
C LEU A 86 -3.59 -3.43 -8.50
N ILE A 87 -4.81 -3.62 -7.99
CA ILE A 87 -5.09 -3.58 -6.54
C ILE A 87 -4.34 -4.70 -5.83
N GLN A 88 -4.29 -5.90 -6.40
CA GLN A 88 -3.53 -7.02 -5.84
C GLN A 88 -2.03 -6.70 -5.77
N SER A 89 -1.44 -6.10 -6.81
CA SER A 89 -0.02 -5.69 -6.77
C SER A 89 0.25 -4.58 -5.75
N LEU A 90 -0.65 -3.60 -5.61
CA LEU A 90 -0.52 -2.58 -4.56
C LEU A 90 -0.57 -3.21 -3.16
N ASP A 91 -1.43 -4.21 -2.98
CA ASP A 91 -1.63 -4.92 -1.73
C ASP A 91 -0.45 -5.82 -1.36
N SER A 92 0.02 -6.67 -2.29
CA SER A 92 1.09 -7.65 -2.02
C SER A 92 2.51 -7.08 -2.14
N GLU A 93 2.78 -6.31 -3.20
CA GLU A 93 4.14 -5.88 -3.55
C GLU A 93 4.54 -4.55 -2.90
N VAL A 94 3.57 -3.65 -2.70
CA VAL A 94 3.84 -2.32 -2.12
C VAL A 94 3.53 -2.30 -0.63
N LEU A 95 2.30 -2.60 -0.25
CA LEU A 95 1.91 -2.55 1.17
C LEU A 95 2.45 -3.77 1.93
N GLY A 96 2.26 -4.98 1.40
CA GLY A 96 2.74 -6.21 2.02
C GLY A 96 2.35 -6.29 3.51
N CYS A 97 3.35 -6.45 4.39
CA CYS A 97 3.14 -6.48 5.83
C CYS A 97 2.64 -5.15 6.43
N TRP A 98 2.89 -4.02 5.77
CA TRP A 98 2.48 -2.69 6.23
C TRP A 98 0.98 -2.43 6.10
N ARG A 99 0.23 -3.28 5.39
CA ARG A 99 -1.23 -3.19 5.27
C ARG A 99 -1.93 -3.12 6.62
N GLY A 100 -1.38 -3.76 7.65
CA GLY A 100 -1.92 -3.70 9.02
C GLY A 100 -2.07 -2.27 9.55
N LEU A 101 -1.25 -1.32 9.08
CA LEU A 101 -1.35 0.08 9.48
C LEU A 101 -2.60 0.79 8.94
N LEU A 102 -3.21 0.28 7.88
CA LEU A 102 -4.47 0.80 7.34
C LEU A 102 -5.70 0.24 8.07
N LEU A 103 -5.55 -0.85 8.81
CA LEU A 103 -6.66 -1.49 9.50
C LEU A 103 -7.02 -0.70 10.77
N PRO A 104 -8.32 -0.55 11.09
CA PRO A 104 -8.74 -0.05 12.39
C PRO A 104 -8.12 -0.90 13.50
N ARG A 105 -7.73 -0.27 14.62
CA ARG A 105 -7.38 -1.04 15.82
C ARG A 105 -8.62 -1.80 16.27
N ASP A 106 -8.49 -3.12 16.38
CA ASP A 106 -9.55 -3.96 16.92
C ASP A 106 -9.58 -3.78 18.44
N PRO A 107 -10.67 -3.28 19.03
CA PRO A 107 -10.80 -3.17 20.49
C PRO A 107 -10.76 -4.54 21.19
N GLY A 108 -10.96 -5.65 20.48
CA GLY A 108 -10.81 -7.02 20.98
C GLY A 108 -9.38 -7.57 20.92
N ASN A 109 -8.45 -6.90 20.24
CA ASN A 109 -7.03 -7.22 20.29
C ASN A 109 -6.31 -6.13 21.11
N PRO A 110 -6.15 -6.33 22.43
CA PRO A 110 -5.31 -5.44 23.22
C PRO A 110 -3.88 -5.43 22.64
N PRO A 111 -3.07 -4.39 22.92
CA PRO A 111 -1.65 -4.46 22.65
C PRO A 111 -1.07 -5.75 23.26
N LEU A 112 -0.08 -6.34 22.56
CA LEU A 112 0.66 -7.51 23.05
C LEU A 112 0.99 -7.32 24.52
N GLU A 113 0.75 -8.35 25.34
CA GLU A 113 1.13 -8.30 26.74
C GLU A 113 2.65 -8.09 26.84
N GLU A 114 3.14 -7.43 27.89
CA GLU A 114 4.56 -7.10 28.05
C GLU A 114 5.49 -8.31 27.86
N GLN A 115 5.02 -9.51 28.25
CA GLN A 115 5.74 -10.76 28.05
C GLN A 115 5.82 -11.20 26.59
N GLU A 116 4.73 -11.12 25.84
CA GLU A 116 4.72 -11.46 24.41
C GLU A 116 5.56 -10.47 23.60
N LEU A 117 5.51 -9.18 23.96
CA LEU A 117 6.37 -8.15 23.39
C LEU A 117 7.85 -8.44 23.69
N SER A 118 8.18 -8.82 24.93
CA SER A 118 9.55 -9.15 25.32
C SER A 118 10.10 -10.35 24.56
N LEU A 119 9.28 -11.40 24.36
CA LEU A 119 9.65 -12.57 23.57
C LEU A 119 9.90 -12.21 22.10
N LEU A 120 9.00 -11.43 21.49
CA LEU A 120 9.17 -10.98 20.11
C LEU A 120 10.44 -10.13 19.95
N LEU A 121 10.71 -9.21 20.88
CA LEU A 121 11.92 -8.39 20.87
C LEU A 121 13.19 -9.24 20.98
N GLN A 122 13.17 -10.29 21.80
CA GLN A 122 14.28 -11.23 21.91
C GLN A 122 14.51 -11.98 20.59
N GLU A 123 13.46 -12.53 19.98
CA GLU A 123 13.56 -13.23 18.69
C GLU A 123 14.11 -12.31 17.59
N LEU A 124 13.69 -11.05 17.57
CA LEU A 124 14.20 -10.05 16.63
C LEU A 124 15.68 -9.74 16.88
N GLN A 125 16.11 -9.63 18.14
CA GLN A 125 17.53 -9.46 18.50
C GLN A 125 18.37 -10.66 18.07
N GLU A 126 17.87 -11.89 18.25
CA GLU A 126 18.54 -13.10 17.78
C GLU A 126 18.70 -13.12 16.25
N CYS A 127 17.77 -12.49 15.53
CA CYS A 127 17.83 -12.27 14.09
C CYS A 127 18.73 -11.07 13.67
N GLY A 128 19.41 -10.41 14.61
CA GLY A 128 20.32 -9.29 14.34
C GLY A 128 19.66 -7.92 14.27
N TRP A 129 18.48 -7.74 14.86
CA TRP A 129 17.83 -6.45 14.98
C TRP A 129 18.24 -5.73 16.27
N ASP A 130 19.14 -4.75 16.15
CA ASP A 130 19.79 -4.10 17.31
C ASP A 130 19.02 -2.90 17.91
N SER A 131 18.02 -2.34 17.21
CA SER A 131 17.16 -1.22 17.67
C SER A 131 16.05 -0.90 16.66
N PRO A 132 14.87 -0.37 17.09
CA PRO A 132 13.99 0.38 16.21
C PRO A 132 14.62 1.68 15.68
#